data_AF-A0A7C4Y9Q8-F1
#
_entry.id   AF-A0A7C4Y9Q8-F1
#
_cell.length_a   1.000
_cell.length_b   1.000
_cell.length_c   1.000
_cell.angle_alpha   90.00
_cell.angle_beta   90.00
_cell.angle_gamma   90.00
#
_symmetry.space_group_name_H-M   'P 1'
#
loop_
_entity.id
_entity.type
_entity.pdbx_description
1 polymer ?
#
loop_
_entity_poly.entity_id
_entity_poly.type
_entity_poly.pdbx_seq_one_letter_code
_entity_poly.pdbx_strand_id
1 'polypeptide(L)'
;MRFKKFILLIGDLVVLYLSLVIALSVRYRGFDLEIFQTHLLPFSIIYIVWLIIFYIHDLYELDIAKNNIEFSSALVRALIISGIVSIAFFYLAPNFASGEITPKTNLFLNVLVFMVLFYFWRYLFNVIAGS
;
A
#
# COMPACT_ATOMS: atom_id res chain seq x y z
N MET A 1 0.55 -2.51 24.26
CA MET A 1 1.29 -3.08 23.10
C MET A 1 0.37 -3.45 21.93
N ARG A 2 -0.71 -4.23 22.12
CA ARG A 2 -1.62 -4.63 21.02
C ARG A 2 -2.39 -3.48 20.36
N PHE A 3 -2.83 -2.47 21.13
CA PHE A 3 -3.55 -1.31 20.59
C PHE A 3 -2.72 -0.47 19.60
N LYS A 4 -1.42 -0.30 19.87
CA LYS A 4 -0.48 0.40 18.97
C LYS A 4 -0.33 -0.34 17.63
N LYS A 5 -0.24 -1.68 17.65
CA LYS A 5 -0.20 -2.51 16.42
C LYS A 5 -1.50 -2.39 15.62
N PHE A 6 -2.65 -2.33 16.29
CA PHE A 6 -3.94 -2.13 15.62
C PHE A 6 -4.04 -0.76 14.94
N ILE A 7 -3.59 0.31 15.60
CA ILE A 7 -3.52 1.64 15.00
C ILE A 7 -2.62 1.64 13.75
N LEU A 8 -1.46 0.98 13.81
CA LEU A 8 -0.57 0.86 12.65
C LEU A 8 -1.28 0.17 11.48
N LEU A 9 -1.93 -0.96 11.72
CA LEU A 9 -2.64 -1.71 10.68
C LEU A 9 -3.78 -0.91 10.06
N ILE A 10 -4.57 -0.21 10.89
CA ILE A 10 -5.67 0.64 10.38
C ILE A 10 -5.12 1.84 9.61
N GLY A 11 -4.06 2.47 10.10
CA GLY A 11 -3.40 3.56 9.38
C GLY A 11 -2.82 3.11 8.05
N ASP A 12 -2.18 1.95 8.00
CA ASP A 12 -1.67 1.36 6.76
C ASP A 12 -2.79 1.08 5.77
N LEU A 13 -3.93 0.55 6.24
CA LEU A 13 -5.12 0.34 5.42
C LEU A 13 -5.61 1.68 4.83
N VAL A 14 -5.73 2.72 5.65
CA VAL A 14 -6.12 4.06 5.21
C VAL A 14 -5.13 4.59 4.17
N VAL A 15 -3.83 4.44 4.40
CA VAL A 15 -2.79 4.87 3.46
C VAL A 15 -2.86 4.11 2.14
N LEU A 16 -3.16 2.81 2.13
CA LEU A 16 -3.35 2.02 0.90
C LEU A 16 -4.53 2.53 0.05
N TYR A 17 -5.68 2.81 0.67
CA TYR A 17 -6.83 3.33 -0.08
C TYR A 17 -6.65 4.80 -0.49
N LEU A 18 -6.01 5.62 0.35
CA LEU A 18 -5.65 6.99 -0.01
C LEU A 18 -4.65 7.01 -1.17
N SER A 19 -3.66 6.12 -1.18
CA SER A 19 -2.72 6.01 -2.29
C SER A 19 -3.41 5.61 -3.58
N LEU A 20 -4.43 4.74 -3.52
CA LEU A 20 -5.24 4.40 -4.69
C LEU A 20 -5.98 5.61 -5.24
N VAL A 21 -6.69 6.34 -4.37
CA VAL A 21 -7.47 7.53 -4.76
C VAL A 21 -6.56 8.57 -5.41
N ILE A 22 -5.40 8.85 -4.81
CA ILE A 22 -4.44 9.82 -5.33
C ILE A 22 -3.82 9.34 -6.63
N ALA A 23 -3.40 8.07 -6.73
CA ALA A 23 -2.80 7.52 -7.94
C ALA A 23 -3.76 7.56 -9.13
N LEU A 24 -5.04 7.22 -8.92
CA LEU A 24 -6.07 7.31 -9.94
C LEU A 24 -6.37 8.77 -10.30
N SER A 25 -6.48 9.65 -9.31
CA SER A 25 -6.72 11.08 -9.56
C SER A 25 -5.60 11.72 -10.38
N VAL A 26 -4.35 11.36 -10.10
CA VAL A 26 -3.18 11.81 -10.88
C VAL A 26 -3.22 11.27 -12.30
N ARG A 27 -3.55 9.98 -12.50
CA ARG A 27 -3.60 9.38 -13.83
C ARG A 27 -4.72 9.94 -14.69
N TYR A 28 -5.92 10.01 -14.15
CA TYR A 28 -7.13 10.39 -14.88
C TYR A 28 -7.43 11.90 -14.80
N ARG A 29 -6.50 12.68 -14.22
CA ARG A 29 -6.57 14.16 -14.07
C ARG A 29 -7.81 14.64 -13.31
N GLY A 30 -8.30 13.84 -12.38
CA GLY A 30 -9.50 14.10 -11.61
C GLY A 30 -9.98 12.84 -10.89
N PHE A 31 -10.78 13.03 -9.85
CA PHE A 31 -11.44 11.92 -9.18
C PHE A 31 -12.68 11.51 -9.98
N ASP A 32 -12.75 10.24 -10.35
CA ASP A 32 -13.90 9.62 -11.00
C ASP A 32 -14.32 8.39 -10.20
N LEU A 33 -15.58 8.37 -9.79
CA LEU A 33 -16.13 7.32 -8.95
C LEU A 33 -16.26 5.98 -9.69
N GLU A 34 -16.58 5.98 -10.97
CA GLU A 34 -16.72 4.76 -11.77
C GLU A 34 -15.34 4.10 -11.96
N ILE A 35 -14.33 4.92 -12.23
CA ILE A 35 -12.95 4.47 -12.30
C ILE A 35 -12.50 3.93 -10.93
N PHE A 36 -12.80 4.62 -9.83
CA PHE A 36 -12.45 4.12 -8.51
C PHE A 36 -13.12 2.76 -8.20
N GLN A 37 -14.41 2.62 -8.48
CA GLN A 37 -15.17 1.39 -8.22
C GLN A 37 -14.64 0.19 -9.01
N THR A 38 -14.27 0.40 -10.29
CA THR A 38 -13.69 -0.68 -11.12
C THR A 38 -12.33 -1.15 -10.61
N HIS A 39 -11.59 -0.28 -9.92
CA HIS A 39 -10.28 -0.62 -9.34
C HIS A 39 -10.36 -1.14 -7.91
N LEU A 40 -11.44 -0.84 -7.20
CA LEU A 40 -11.55 -1.11 -5.77
C LEU A 40 -11.39 -2.60 -5.47
N LEU A 41 -12.12 -3.46 -6.18
CA LEU A 41 -12.09 -4.90 -5.97
C LEU A 41 -10.70 -5.53 -6.24
N PRO A 42 -10.08 -5.35 -7.42
CA PRO A 42 -8.77 -5.92 -7.68
C PRO A 42 -7.67 -5.36 -6.77
N PHE A 43 -7.71 -4.06 -6.45
CA PHE A 43 -6.73 -3.48 -5.53
C PHE A 43 -6.93 -3.96 -4.08
N SER A 44 -8.16 -4.17 -3.64
CA SER A 44 -8.44 -4.73 -2.30
C SER A 44 -7.84 -6.12 -2.13
N ILE A 45 -7.93 -6.97 -3.15
CA ILE A 45 -7.35 -8.33 -3.13
C ILE A 45 -5.84 -8.25 -2.95
N ILE A 46 -5.15 -7.43 -3.74
CA ILE A 46 -3.68 -7.29 -3.61
C ILE A 46 -3.31 -6.62 -2.28
N TYR A 47 -4.11 -5.69 -1.75
CA TYR A 47 -3.84 -5.03 -0.48
C TYR A 47 -3.90 -5.99 0.70
N ILE A 48 -4.83 -6.96 0.69
CA ILE A 48 -4.83 -8.03 1.69
C ILE A 48 -3.51 -8.80 1.65
N VAL A 49 -3.02 -9.12 0.45
CA VAL A 49 -1.74 -9.82 0.29
C VAL A 49 -0.57 -8.94 0.74
N TRP A 50 -0.58 -7.64 0.45
CA TRP A 50 0.43 -6.70 0.93
C TRP A 50 0.47 -6.63 2.45
N LEU A 51 -0.68 -6.57 3.12
CA LEU A 51 -0.75 -6.55 4.59
C LEU A 51 -0.17 -7.83 5.19
N ILE A 52 -0.39 -8.99 4.56
CA ILE A 52 0.23 -10.26 4.96
C ILE A 52 1.75 -10.21 4.76
N ILE A 53 2.23 -9.71 3.62
CA ILE A 53 3.68 -9.55 3.36
C ILE A 53 4.30 -8.60 4.39
N PHE A 54 3.63 -7.49 4.71
CA PHE A 54 4.08 -6.56 5.74
C PHE A 54 4.14 -7.20 7.12
N TYR A 55 3.20 -8.09 7.41
CA TYR A 55 3.18 -8.86 8.65
C TYR A 55 4.36 -9.82 8.72
N ILE A 56 4.66 -10.53 7.64
CA ILE A 56 5.81 -11.44 7.54
C ILE A 56 7.15 -10.69 7.69
N HIS A 57 7.21 -9.42 7.28
CA HIS A 57 8.40 -8.57 7.38
C HIS A 57 8.46 -7.78 8.69
N ASP A 58 7.65 -8.15 9.68
CA ASP A 58 7.65 -7.56 11.02
C ASP A 58 7.43 -6.03 11.05
N LEU A 59 6.81 -5.46 10.00
CA LEU A 59 6.52 -4.02 9.89
C LEU A 59 5.48 -3.52 10.91
N TYR A 60 4.85 -4.44 11.67
CA TYR A 60 3.95 -4.13 12.78
C TYR A 60 4.60 -4.34 14.16
N GLU A 61 5.86 -4.75 14.22
CA GLU A 61 6.60 -4.76 15.48
C GLU A 61 6.95 -3.33 15.90
N LEU A 62 6.74 -3.05 17.19
CA LEU A 62 6.90 -1.68 17.71
C LEU A 62 8.38 -1.27 17.78
N ASP A 63 9.29 -2.23 17.95
CA ASP A 63 10.74 -1.99 17.91
C ASP A 63 11.20 -1.60 16.49
N ILE A 64 10.68 -2.28 15.47
CA ILE A 64 11.01 -2.01 14.06
C ILE A 64 10.23 -0.79 13.54
N ALA A 65 9.07 -0.44 14.11
CA ALA A 65 8.27 0.70 13.67
C ALA A 65 8.96 2.06 13.89
N LYS A 66 9.97 2.15 14.77
CA LYS A 66 10.86 3.32 14.86
C LYS A 66 11.59 3.42 13.52
N ASN A 67 11.32 4.48 12.76
CA ASN A 67 11.75 4.70 11.37
C ASN A 67 13.29 4.69 11.18
N ASN A 68 13.90 3.54 11.40
CA ASN A 68 15.32 3.26 11.46
C ASN A 68 15.76 2.57 10.16
N ILE A 69 17.06 2.36 9.99
CA ILE A 69 17.62 1.70 8.81
C ILE A 69 17.03 0.30 8.60
N GLU A 70 16.79 -0.45 9.68
CA GLU A 70 16.17 -1.78 9.64
C GLU A 70 14.73 -1.72 9.11
N PHE A 71 13.93 -0.75 9.58
CA PHE A 71 12.58 -0.50 9.06
C PHE A 71 12.58 -0.23 7.56
N SER A 72 13.46 0.68 7.11
CA SER A 72 13.55 1.05 5.70
C SER A 72 13.96 -0.14 4.83
N SER A 73 14.88 -0.98 5.30
CA SER A 73 15.29 -2.20 4.62
C SER A 73 14.14 -3.22 4.52
N ALA A 74 13.43 -3.45 5.63
CA ALA A 74 12.27 -4.33 5.67
C ALA A 74 11.14 -3.84 4.74
N LEU A 75 10.85 -2.53 4.76
CA LEU A 75 9.85 -1.90 3.91
C LEU A 75 10.17 -2.06 2.42
N VAL A 76 11.40 -1.77 2.01
CA VAL A 76 11.80 -1.91 0.60
C VAL A 76 11.67 -3.36 0.14
N ARG A 77 12.13 -4.33 0.94
CA ARG A 77 11.98 -5.76 0.63
C ARG A 77 10.52 -6.16 0.49
N ALA A 78 9.69 -5.73 1.44
CA ALA A 78 8.28 -6.03 1.44
C ALA A 78 7.57 -5.40 0.22
N LEU A 79 7.89 -4.15 -0.13
CA LEU A 79 7.34 -3.48 -1.31
C LEU A 79 7.76 -4.13 -2.63
N ILE A 80 9.00 -4.60 -2.73
CA ILE A 80 9.47 -5.34 -3.91
C ILE A 80 8.65 -6.63 -4.07
N ILE A 81 8.51 -7.42 -3.01
CA ILE A 81 7.75 -8.68 -3.05
C ILE A 81 6.28 -8.40 -3.35
N SER A 82 5.68 -7.44 -2.65
CA SER A 82 4.31 -6.97 -2.88
C SER A 82 4.08 -6.50 -4.32
N GLY A 83 5.01 -5.75 -4.88
CA GLY A 83 4.98 -5.29 -6.27
C GLY A 83 5.05 -6.45 -7.27
N ILE A 84 5.98 -7.39 -7.07
CA ILE A 84 6.11 -8.60 -7.91
C ILE A 84 4.82 -9.43 -7.86
N VAL A 85 4.27 -9.65 -6.67
CA VAL A 85 3.02 -10.41 -6.49
C VAL A 85 1.84 -9.70 -7.16
N SER A 86 1.74 -8.37 -7.04
CA SER A 86 0.70 -7.60 -7.72
C SER A 86 0.85 -7.66 -9.25
N ILE A 87 2.07 -7.56 -9.79
CA ILE A 87 2.31 -7.71 -11.23
C ILE A 87 1.88 -9.11 -11.69
N ALA A 88 2.27 -10.15 -10.96
CA ALA A 88 1.87 -11.52 -11.26
C ALA A 88 0.35 -11.72 -11.21
N PHE A 89 -0.32 -11.15 -10.19
CA PHE A 89 -1.78 -11.19 -10.06
C PHE A 89 -2.48 -10.57 -11.27
N PHE A 90 -2.09 -9.35 -11.68
CA PHE A 90 -2.69 -8.69 -12.85
C PHE A 90 -2.35 -9.38 -14.17
N TYR A 91 -1.25 -10.14 -14.24
CA TYR A 91 -0.91 -10.93 -15.42
C TYR A 91 -1.74 -12.22 -15.51
N LEU A 92 -1.95 -12.90 -14.39
CA LEU A 92 -2.68 -14.18 -14.31
C LEU A 92 -4.20 -14.00 -14.30
N ALA A 93 -4.71 -12.81 -13.99
CA ALA A 93 -6.13 -12.53 -13.96
C ALA A 93 -6.54 -11.42 -14.96
N PRO A 94 -6.58 -11.72 -16.27
CA PRO A 94 -6.94 -10.76 -17.32
C PRO A 94 -8.33 -10.14 -17.12
N ASN A 95 -9.25 -10.89 -16.51
CA ASN A 95 -10.62 -10.44 -16.22
C ASN A 95 -10.66 -9.24 -15.26
N PHE A 96 -9.64 -9.11 -14.39
CA PHE A 96 -9.46 -7.96 -13.50
C PHE A 96 -8.57 -6.87 -14.11
N ALA A 97 -7.97 -7.15 -15.28
CA ALA A 97 -7.09 -6.26 -16.01
C ALA A 97 -7.82 -5.56 -17.19
N SER A 98 -9.12 -5.30 -17.04
CA SER A 98 -10.05 -4.77 -18.04
C SER A 98 -9.40 -3.80 -19.05
N GLY A 99 -9.60 -4.05 -20.34
CA GLY A 99 -8.76 -3.61 -21.47
C GLY A 99 -8.53 -2.11 -21.72
N GLU A 100 -9.15 -1.20 -20.97
CA GLU A 100 -8.91 0.26 -21.05
C GLU A 100 -8.17 0.81 -19.82
N ILE A 101 -8.07 0.00 -18.77
CA ILE A 101 -7.47 0.34 -17.49
C ILE A 101 -6.14 -0.42 -17.42
N THR A 102 -5.05 0.17 -17.91
CA THR A 102 -3.73 -0.49 -17.83
C THR A 102 -3.32 -0.66 -16.36
N PRO A 103 -3.41 -1.87 -15.76
CA PRO A 103 -3.27 -1.99 -14.30
C PRO A 103 -1.84 -1.75 -13.85
N LYS A 104 -0.87 -2.04 -14.73
CA LYS A 104 0.57 -1.91 -14.46
C LYS A 104 0.97 -0.47 -14.16
N THR A 105 0.45 0.50 -14.90
CA THR A 105 0.72 1.93 -14.66
C THR A 105 0.06 2.41 -13.37
N ASN A 106 -1.18 1.97 -13.11
CA ASN A 106 -1.88 2.30 -11.86
C ASN A 106 -1.17 1.71 -10.64
N LEU A 107 -0.70 0.47 -10.76
CA LEU A 107 0.06 -0.19 -9.72
C LEU A 107 1.36 0.56 -9.44
N PHE A 108 2.10 0.95 -10.49
CA PHE A 108 3.33 1.71 -10.32
C PHE A 108 3.09 3.06 -9.62
N LEU A 109 2.10 3.84 -10.08
CA LEU A 109 1.71 5.09 -9.43
C LEU A 109 1.25 4.86 -7.99
N ASN A 110 0.45 3.82 -7.75
CA ASN A 110 0.00 3.46 -6.42
C ASN A 110 1.18 3.12 -5.50
N VAL A 111 2.15 2.31 -5.94
CA VAL A 111 3.36 1.99 -5.15
C VAL A 111 4.13 3.27 -4.80
N LEU A 112 4.31 4.17 -5.76
CA LEU A 112 5.06 5.41 -5.56
C LEU A 112 4.36 6.32 -4.55
N VAL A 113 3.05 6.55 -4.73
CA VAL A 113 2.24 7.37 -3.81
C VAL A 113 2.18 6.71 -2.43
N PHE A 114 1.95 5.39 -2.39
CA PHE A 114 1.90 4.62 -1.15
C PHE A 114 3.21 4.76 -0.39
N MET A 115 4.36 4.62 -1.03
CA MET A 115 5.66 4.74 -0.39
C MET A 115 5.80 6.09 0.32
N VAL A 116 5.46 7.20 -0.35
CA VAL A 116 5.53 8.55 0.23
C VAL A 116 4.57 8.69 1.42
N LEU A 117 3.30 8.32 1.25
CA LEU A 117 2.29 8.44 2.30
C LEU A 117 2.58 7.52 3.49
N PHE A 118 3.13 6.33 3.24
CA PHE A 118 3.46 5.36 4.25
C PHE A 118 4.64 5.84 5.11
N TYR A 119 5.70 6.38 4.50
CA TYR A 119 6.78 7.01 5.27
C TYR A 119 6.26 8.17 6.12
N PHE A 120 5.37 9.00 5.57
CA PHE A 120 4.77 10.11 6.32
C PHE A 120 3.91 9.61 7.49
N TRP A 121 3.06 8.61 7.27
CA TRP A 121 2.27 7.97 8.32
C TRP A 121 3.15 7.39 9.43
N ARG A 122 4.24 6.72 9.07
CA ARG A 122 5.17 6.09 10.03
C ARG A 122 5.94 7.12 10.82
N TYR A 123 6.31 8.24 10.20
CA TYR A 123 6.84 9.40 10.90
C TYR A 123 5.83 9.95 11.93
N LEU A 124 4.58 10.21 11.50
CA LEU A 124 3.51 10.68 12.39
C LEU A 124 3.26 9.71 13.54
N PHE A 125 3.19 8.42 13.25
CA PHE A 125 2.99 7.39 14.26
C PHE A 125 4.12 7.39 15.29
N ASN A 126 5.38 7.52 14.87
CA ASN A 126 6.51 7.59 15.80
C ASN A 126 6.47 8.85 16.67
N VAL A 127 6.06 10.00 16.12
CA VAL A 127 5.88 11.24 16.88
C VAL A 127 4.76 11.08 17.92
N ILE A 128 3.61 10.53 17.52
CA ILE A 128 2.44 10.34 18.40
C ILE A 128 2.70 9.24 19.43
N ALA A 129 3.40 8.18 19.06
CA ALA A 129 3.70 7.06 19.92
C ALA A 129 4.76 7.41 20.99
N GLY A 130 5.46 8.53 20.82
CA GLY A 130 6.47 9.10 21.71
C GLY A 130 7.73 8.24 21.75
N SER A 131 8.85 8.79 21.28
CA SER A 131 10.26 8.41 21.56
C SER A 131 10.49 7.14 22.39
#